data_AF-A0A7M7PE03-F1
#
_entry.id   AF-A0A7M7PE03-F1
#
_cell.length_a   1.000
_cell.length_b   1.000
_cell.length_c   1.000
_cell.angle_alpha   90.00
_cell.angle_beta   90.00
_cell.angle_gamma   90.00
#
_symmetry.space_group_name_H-M   'P 1'
#
loop_
_entity.id
_entity.type
_entity.pdbx_description
1 polymer ?
#
loop_
_entity_poly.entity_id
_entity_poly.type
_entity_poly.pdbx_seq_one_letter_code
_entity_poly.pdbx_strand_id
1 'polypeptide(L)'
;MEPRLKKKEMLPLILGIVAVLMCVYFTQQNGFTVVQTIQAGLDVESAQSVSRKQLPKPATSLVFIKTHKTGGTTMASILNRFGYRNRLSFLFNKGDKVHGHFRLSKLAQKKPRSFLPPLCVATGDYKHYKNYSMMTAHLRLLPNLVQLKRFMKSDCKFVSILREPSAQWESAFSFFGAARSMHINKVGRGNTSVANIATFLSNPKFYWNTAKGGHAKYYSRNGQLFEFTEDGAIHDYEDTVNDIIKQLDLHLHLVVITEYFDESLILLKNLMNWSFRDIIYVKKNARVTHSNITEEQREKIREWNSADILLYNHFNRTLWQKIADQGASFDRDLRTFRDLMRVYSAECGIEDNEAARKGQKMLRVGHVTSNNSVFCKRLVSENYETTKMIMARQRLGALCGVKRSKVI
;
A
#
# COMPACT_ATOMS: atom_id res chain seq x y z
N MET A 1 -27.04 -35.57 65.85
CA MET A 1 -27.53 -35.57 64.45
C MET A 1 -26.54 -34.78 63.61
N GLU A 2 -25.59 -35.46 62.97
CA GLU A 2 -24.70 -34.87 61.97
C GLU A 2 -25.44 -34.72 60.63
N PRO A 3 -25.31 -33.60 59.91
CA PRO A 3 -25.79 -33.53 58.54
C PRO A 3 -24.75 -34.16 57.61
N ARG A 4 -25.04 -35.37 57.13
CA ARG A 4 -24.33 -35.98 55.98
C ARG A 4 -24.59 -35.11 54.75
N LEU A 5 -23.62 -34.31 54.32
CA LEU A 5 -23.62 -33.74 52.97
C LEU A 5 -23.68 -34.88 51.96
N LYS A 6 -24.72 -34.89 51.12
CA LYS A 6 -24.98 -35.93 50.13
C LYS A 6 -23.85 -35.91 49.09
N LYS A 7 -23.11 -37.03 48.97
CA LYS A 7 -22.06 -37.30 47.96
C LYS A 7 -22.42 -36.91 46.51
N LYS A 8 -23.70 -36.76 46.17
CA LYS A 8 -24.19 -36.37 44.83
C LYS A 8 -24.00 -34.88 44.48
N GLU A 9 -23.77 -34.01 45.45
CA GLU A 9 -23.59 -32.55 45.19
C GLU A 9 -22.12 -32.11 45.14
N MET A 10 -21.18 -32.94 45.64
CA MET A 10 -19.74 -32.59 45.61
C MET A 10 -19.09 -32.77 44.24
N LEU A 11 -19.55 -33.73 43.44
CA LEU A 11 -18.96 -34.04 42.13
C LEU A 11 -19.01 -32.87 41.13
N PRO A 12 -20.15 -32.15 40.95
CA PRO A 12 -20.19 -30.98 40.08
C PRO A 12 -19.36 -29.80 40.60
N LEU A 13 -19.24 -29.65 41.93
CA LEU A 13 -18.42 -28.59 42.54
C LEU A 13 -16.92 -28.82 42.27
N ILE A 14 -16.46 -30.06 42.40
CA ILE A 14 -15.07 -30.45 42.13
C ILE A 14 -14.75 -30.28 40.64
N LEU A 15 -15.65 -30.69 39.74
CA LEU A 15 -15.48 -30.49 38.29
C LEU A 15 -15.43 -29.01 37.91
N GLY A 16 -16.24 -28.16 38.56
CA GLY A 16 -16.21 -26.72 38.35
C GLY A 16 -14.88 -26.08 38.76
N ILE A 17 -14.33 -26.48 39.92
CA ILE A 17 -13.02 -26.00 40.41
C ILE A 17 -11.89 -26.45 39.48
N VAL A 18 -11.91 -27.71 39.02
CA VAL A 18 -10.90 -28.23 38.07
C VAL A 18 -10.95 -27.48 36.75
N ALA A 19 -12.14 -27.16 36.23
CA ALA A 19 -12.29 -26.38 35.00
C ALA A 19 -11.73 -24.95 35.15
N VAL A 20 -11.98 -24.28 36.28
CA VAL A 20 -11.42 -22.95 36.55
C VAL A 20 -9.90 -23.01 36.68
N LEU A 21 -9.36 -23.99 37.39
CA LEU A 21 -7.91 -24.16 37.54
C LEU A 21 -7.22 -24.48 36.21
N MET A 22 -7.83 -25.32 35.37
CA MET A 22 -7.36 -25.56 34.00
C MET A 22 -7.38 -24.28 33.17
N CYS A 23 -8.45 -23.48 33.25
CA CYS A 23 -8.56 -22.23 32.51
C CYS A 23 -7.49 -21.22 32.95
N VAL A 24 -7.29 -21.06 34.27
CA VAL A 24 -6.23 -20.21 34.83
C VAL A 24 -4.85 -20.71 34.40
N TYR A 25 -4.59 -22.01 34.46
CA TYR A 25 -3.34 -22.61 34.00
C TYR A 25 -3.10 -22.36 32.50
N PHE A 26 -4.11 -22.54 31.65
CA PHE A 26 -4.01 -22.24 30.22
C PHE A 26 -3.80 -20.74 29.96
N THR A 27 -4.45 -19.84 30.70
CA THR A 27 -4.20 -18.39 30.58
C THR A 27 -2.81 -17.99 31.04
N GLN A 28 -2.27 -18.65 32.09
CA GLN A 28 -0.90 -18.42 32.56
C GLN A 28 0.13 -18.96 31.58
N GLN A 29 -0.08 -20.16 31.02
CA GLN A 29 0.80 -20.74 29.99
C GLN A 29 0.82 -19.89 28.71
N ASN A 30 -0.34 -19.43 28.26
CA ASN A 30 -0.44 -18.51 27.12
C ASN A 30 0.23 -17.16 27.41
N GLY A 31 0.03 -16.59 28.61
CA GLY A 31 0.72 -15.38 29.04
C GLY A 31 2.24 -15.53 29.11
N PHE A 32 2.71 -16.66 29.64
CA PHE A 32 4.14 -16.99 29.73
C PHE A 32 4.78 -17.14 28.34
N THR A 33 4.07 -17.77 27.40
CA THR A 33 4.53 -17.93 26.01
C THR A 33 4.61 -16.59 25.27
N VAL A 34 3.65 -15.68 25.52
CA VAL A 34 3.69 -14.31 24.96
C VAL A 34 4.86 -13.52 25.53
N VAL A 35 5.11 -13.59 26.85
CA VAL A 35 6.25 -12.91 27.49
C VAL A 35 7.58 -13.48 26.98
N GLN A 36 7.69 -14.79 26.82
CA GLN A 36 8.89 -15.43 26.25
C GLN A 36 9.12 -15.02 24.78
N THR A 37 8.06 -14.83 24.00
CA THR A 37 8.16 -14.37 22.60
C THR A 37 8.57 -12.89 22.52
N ILE A 38 8.05 -12.05 23.42
CA ILE A 38 8.45 -10.64 23.56
C ILE A 38 9.91 -10.55 24.00
N GLN A 39 10.30 -11.34 24.99
CA GLN A 39 11.67 -11.40 25.49
C GLN A 39 12.62 -11.92 24.40
N ALA A 40 12.24 -12.96 23.64
CA ALA A 40 13.01 -13.42 22.49
C ALA A 40 13.09 -12.37 21.38
N GLY A 41 12.03 -11.57 21.15
CA GLY A 41 12.05 -10.46 20.20
C GLY A 41 12.97 -9.31 20.63
N LEU A 42 13.01 -9.00 21.92
CA LEU A 42 13.92 -8.01 22.52
C LEU A 42 15.37 -8.54 22.62
N ASP A 43 15.54 -9.84 22.82
CA ASP A 43 16.85 -10.51 22.90
C ASP A 43 17.46 -10.72 21.52
N VAL A 44 16.66 -10.85 20.46
CA VAL A 44 17.13 -10.76 19.07
C VAL A 44 17.63 -9.35 18.74
N GLU A 45 17.09 -8.30 19.37
CA GLU A 45 17.64 -6.94 19.28
C GLU A 45 18.94 -6.76 20.11
N SER A 46 19.12 -7.52 21.20
CA SER A 46 20.29 -7.40 22.08
C SER A 46 21.48 -8.32 21.71
N ALA A 47 21.24 -9.46 21.04
CA ALA A 47 22.26 -10.45 20.70
C ALA A 47 23.08 -10.17 19.43
N GLN A 48 22.93 -8.99 18.80
CA GLN A 48 23.77 -8.56 17.65
C GLN A 48 25.18 -8.06 18.04
N SER A 49 25.73 -8.51 19.17
CA SER A 49 27.06 -8.12 19.64
C SER A 49 28.13 -9.20 19.34
N VAL A 50 28.23 -9.68 18.09
CA VAL A 50 29.41 -10.44 17.63
C VAL A 50 29.76 -9.99 16.21
N SER A 51 30.95 -9.38 16.07
CA SER A 51 31.53 -8.72 14.88
C SER A 51 30.76 -7.48 14.37
N ARG A 52 31.22 -6.28 14.74
CA ARG A 52 30.73 -4.99 14.19
C ARG A 52 31.11 -4.84 12.71
N LYS A 53 30.49 -5.61 11.82
CA LYS A 53 30.16 -5.07 10.50
C LYS A 53 29.08 -4.02 10.76
N GLN A 54 29.42 -2.75 10.56
CA GLN A 54 28.49 -1.64 10.69
C GLN A 54 27.27 -1.95 9.80
N LEU A 55 26.11 -2.20 10.41
CA LEU A 55 24.87 -2.43 9.67
C LEU A 55 24.70 -1.28 8.67
N PRO A 56 24.29 -1.57 7.41
CA PRO A 56 24.15 -0.53 6.42
C PRO A 56 23.20 0.56 6.95
N LYS A 57 23.36 1.81 6.48
CA LYS A 57 22.42 2.87 6.85
C LYS A 57 21.11 2.68 6.07
N PRO A 58 19.93 2.91 6.68
CA PRO A 58 18.67 2.86 5.96
C PRO A 58 18.67 3.82 4.76
N ALA A 59 18.27 3.33 3.60
CA ALA A 59 18.06 4.17 2.42
C ALA A 59 16.88 5.12 2.68
N THR A 60 17.03 6.37 2.22
CA THR A 60 16.05 7.44 2.46
C THR A 60 15.48 8.03 1.18
N SER A 61 15.80 7.46 0.02
CA SER A 61 15.42 7.99 -1.28
C SER A 61 14.59 7.00 -2.06
N LEU A 62 13.30 7.30 -2.29
CA LEU A 62 12.37 6.42 -3.00
C LEU A 62 11.30 7.17 -3.80
N VAL A 63 11.11 6.75 -5.04
CA VAL A 63 10.01 7.15 -5.92
C VAL A 63 9.03 5.99 -5.99
N PHE A 64 7.79 6.22 -5.55
CA PHE A 64 6.71 5.27 -5.64
C PHE A 64 5.71 5.70 -6.71
N ILE A 65 5.71 4.98 -7.84
CA ILE A 65 4.73 5.15 -8.91
C ILE A 65 3.47 4.40 -8.49
N LYS A 66 2.47 5.19 -8.06
CA LYS A 66 1.23 4.64 -7.55
C LYS A 66 0.27 4.38 -8.71
N THR A 67 0.03 3.10 -9.01
CA THR A 67 -1.03 2.70 -9.94
C THR A 67 -2.41 2.75 -9.27
N HIS A 68 -3.46 3.00 -10.04
CA HIS A 68 -4.82 3.05 -9.52
C HIS A 68 -5.37 1.65 -9.21
N LYS A 69 -6.03 1.52 -8.04
CA LYS A 69 -6.82 0.34 -7.61
C LYS A 69 -6.04 -0.96 -7.32
N THR A 70 -4.75 -0.81 -7.06
CA THR A 70 -3.78 -1.86 -6.74
C THR A 70 -3.35 -1.85 -5.27
N GLY A 71 -4.16 -1.32 -4.35
CA GLY A 71 -3.75 -1.20 -2.94
C GLY A 71 -2.70 -0.11 -2.66
N GLY A 72 -2.36 0.73 -3.65
CA GLY A 72 -1.33 1.77 -3.50
C GLY A 72 -1.55 2.81 -2.39
N THR A 73 -2.75 2.93 -1.80
CA THR A 73 -2.95 3.79 -0.62
C THR A 73 -2.36 3.16 0.65
N THR A 74 -2.43 1.83 0.79
CA THR A 74 -1.74 1.10 1.87
C THR A 74 -0.23 1.29 1.75
N MET A 75 0.33 1.07 0.56
CA MET A 75 1.75 1.26 0.28
C MET A 75 2.19 2.71 0.53
N ALA A 76 1.45 3.70 0.02
CA ALA A 76 1.74 5.11 0.28
C ALA A 76 1.72 5.44 1.78
N SER A 77 0.85 4.80 2.58
CA SER A 77 0.79 5.00 4.03
C SER A 77 2.07 4.55 4.73
N ILE A 78 2.66 3.43 4.31
CA ILE A 78 3.94 2.93 4.82
C ILE A 78 5.05 3.95 4.50
N LEU A 79 5.17 4.32 3.23
CA LEU A 79 6.20 5.22 2.72
C LEU A 79 6.10 6.63 3.31
N ASN A 80 4.89 7.18 3.42
CA ASN A 80 4.65 8.50 3.99
C ASN A 80 4.95 8.53 5.48
N ARG A 81 4.60 7.47 6.23
CA ARG A 81 4.94 7.38 7.66
C ARG A 81 6.46 7.32 7.85
N PHE A 82 7.15 6.50 7.07
CA PHE A 82 8.62 6.44 7.10
C PHE A 82 9.23 7.82 6.80
N GLY A 83 8.85 8.47 5.70
CA GLY A 83 9.44 9.75 5.32
C GLY A 83 9.06 10.89 6.28
N TYR A 84 7.85 10.88 6.84
CA TYR A 84 7.46 11.85 7.86
C TYR A 84 8.30 11.71 9.14
N ARG A 85 8.48 10.47 9.63
CA ARG A 85 9.28 10.18 10.84
C ARG A 85 10.75 10.58 10.66
N ASN A 86 11.31 10.30 9.48
CA ASN A 86 12.71 10.60 9.16
C ASN A 86 12.95 12.02 8.61
N ARG A 87 11.95 12.92 8.70
CA ARG A 87 12.04 14.31 8.24
C ARG A 87 12.57 14.43 6.79
N LEU A 88 11.98 13.66 5.87
CA LEU A 88 12.37 13.64 4.47
C LEU A 88 11.59 14.67 3.62
N SER A 89 12.24 15.18 2.57
CA SER A 89 11.63 16.09 1.58
C SER A 89 10.85 15.32 0.53
N PHE A 90 9.57 15.61 0.34
CA PHE A 90 8.71 14.99 -0.67
C PHE A 90 8.54 15.88 -1.89
N LEU A 91 8.70 15.29 -3.08
CA LEU A 91 8.33 15.93 -4.34
C LEU A 91 6.81 15.81 -4.51
N PHE A 92 6.09 16.87 -4.15
CA PHE A 92 4.63 16.94 -4.27
C PHE A 92 4.18 18.19 -5.04
N ASN A 93 3.06 18.05 -5.74
CA ASN A 93 2.38 19.18 -6.38
C ASN A 93 1.74 20.08 -5.32
N LYS A 94 2.20 21.33 -5.23
CA LYS A 94 1.67 22.36 -4.33
C LYS A 94 0.18 22.63 -4.56
N GLY A 95 -0.30 22.46 -5.80
CA GLY A 95 -1.70 22.71 -6.20
C GLY A 95 -2.70 21.67 -5.70
N ASP A 96 -2.26 20.43 -5.44
CA ASP A 96 -3.13 19.41 -4.83
C ASP A 96 -2.97 19.47 -3.30
N LYS A 97 -3.87 20.23 -2.65
CA LYS A 97 -3.79 20.52 -1.21
C LYS A 97 -3.94 19.30 -0.29
N VAL A 98 -4.41 18.16 -0.80
CA VAL A 98 -4.77 16.98 0.02
C VAL A 98 -3.76 15.85 -0.17
N HIS A 99 -3.39 15.56 -1.42
CA HIS A 99 -2.60 14.35 -1.73
C HIS A 99 -1.29 14.65 -2.47
N GLY A 100 -1.05 15.90 -2.90
CA GLY A 100 0.15 16.26 -3.63
C GLY A 100 0.28 15.62 -5.02
N HIS A 101 -0.81 15.16 -5.63
CA HIS A 101 -0.78 14.44 -6.91
C HIS A 101 -0.44 15.32 -8.11
N PHE A 102 0.31 14.74 -9.05
CA PHE A 102 0.61 15.35 -10.36
C PHE A 102 -0.45 15.00 -11.41
N ARG A 103 -1.22 13.92 -11.19
CA ARG A 103 -2.30 13.44 -12.10
C ARG A 103 -1.75 13.31 -13.54
N LEU A 104 -2.58 13.56 -14.55
CA LEU A 104 -2.17 13.53 -15.96
C LEU A 104 -1.17 14.64 -16.36
N SER A 105 -0.62 15.42 -15.41
CA SER A 105 0.34 16.48 -15.74
C SER A 105 1.73 15.90 -16.02
N LYS A 106 2.39 16.41 -17.07
CA LYS A 106 3.82 16.18 -17.32
C LYS A 106 4.66 17.13 -16.45
N LEU A 107 5.62 16.59 -15.69
CA LEU A 107 6.59 17.36 -14.88
C LEU A 107 7.42 18.31 -15.75
N ALA A 108 7.75 17.92 -16.99
CA ALA A 108 8.50 18.78 -17.90
C ALA A 108 7.78 20.11 -18.20
N GLN A 109 6.44 20.10 -18.16
CA GLN A 109 5.61 21.29 -18.37
C GLN A 109 5.38 22.07 -17.06
N LYS A 110 5.83 21.54 -15.92
CA LYS A 110 5.67 22.14 -14.60
C LYS A 110 6.93 22.93 -14.23
N LYS A 111 6.73 24.21 -13.90
CA LYS A 111 7.78 25.06 -13.32
C LYS A 111 7.99 24.68 -11.84
N PRO A 112 9.21 24.82 -11.27
CA PRO A 112 9.48 24.51 -9.86
C PRO A 112 8.50 25.15 -8.85
N ARG A 113 7.95 26.33 -9.19
CA ARG A 113 6.87 26.99 -8.42
C ARG A 113 5.61 26.17 -8.17
N SER A 114 5.40 25.10 -8.94
CA SER A 114 4.29 24.17 -8.77
C SER A 114 4.57 23.05 -7.78
N PHE A 115 5.80 22.95 -7.27
CA PHE A 115 6.20 21.97 -6.27
C PHE A 115 6.23 22.59 -4.87
N LEU A 116 6.14 21.75 -3.84
CA LEU A 116 6.48 22.16 -2.48
C LEU A 116 8.00 22.30 -2.35
N PRO A 117 8.53 23.31 -1.63
CA PRO A 117 9.96 23.40 -1.39
C PRO A 117 10.48 22.15 -0.68
N PRO A 118 11.71 21.70 -0.95
CA PRO A 118 12.40 20.77 -0.07
C PRO A 118 12.50 21.35 1.34
N LEU A 119 12.63 20.48 2.34
CA LEU A 119 12.94 20.91 3.69
C LEU A 119 14.25 21.72 3.68
N CYS A 120 14.27 22.78 4.49
CA CYS A 120 15.42 23.67 4.63
C CYS A 120 15.80 24.45 3.36
N VAL A 121 14.89 24.54 2.40
CA VAL A 121 14.95 25.47 1.26
C VAL A 121 13.83 26.49 1.40
N ALA A 122 14.13 27.76 1.14
CA ALA A 122 13.14 28.83 1.26
C ALA A 122 12.07 28.72 0.15
N THR A 123 10.84 29.14 0.47
CA THR A 123 9.82 29.30 -0.57
C THR A 123 10.28 30.37 -1.57
N GLY A 124 10.21 30.06 -2.87
CA GLY A 124 10.69 30.98 -3.93
C GLY A 124 12.12 30.72 -4.39
N ASP A 125 12.93 29.97 -3.64
CA ASP A 125 14.29 29.59 -4.03
C ASP A 125 14.30 28.38 -5.00
N TYR A 126 13.72 28.60 -6.18
CA TYR A 126 13.49 27.56 -7.17
C TYR A 126 14.77 26.92 -7.72
N LYS A 127 15.92 27.60 -7.61
CA LYS A 127 17.24 27.07 -7.98
C LYS A 127 17.64 25.87 -7.12
N HIS A 128 17.14 25.82 -5.88
CA HIS A 128 17.44 24.76 -4.92
C HIS A 128 16.30 23.76 -4.73
N TYR A 129 15.27 23.79 -5.58
CA TYR A 129 14.20 22.78 -5.59
C TYR A 129 14.70 21.51 -6.28
N LYS A 130 15.58 20.78 -5.60
CA LYS A 130 16.23 19.54 -6.04
C LYS A 130 16.52 18.65 -4.83
N ASN A 131 17.05 17.44 -5.07
CA ASN A 131 17.41 16.47 -4.03
C ASN A 131 16.23 16.07 -3.13
N TYR A 132 15.03 15.97 -3.69
CA TYR A 132 13.90 15.38 -2.98
C TYR A 132 14.20 13.92 -2.66
N SER A 133 13.70 13.48 -1.51
CA SER A 133 13.95 12.13 -0.99
C SER A 133 12.78 11.19 -1.30
N MET A 134 11.53 11.68 -1.30
CA MET A 134 10.38 10.81 -1.49
C MET A 134 9.42 11.35 -2.56
N MET A 135 8.77 10.46 -3.31
CA MET A 135 7.62 10.79 -4.17
C MET A 135 6.61 9.66 -4.05
N THR A 136 5.41 9.93 -3.55
CA THR A 136 4.39 8.90 -3.26
C THR A 136 3.02 9.25 -3.85
N ALA A 137 3.04 10.07 -4.91
CA ALA A 137 1.88 10.65 -5.57
C ALA A 137 1.57 9.95 -6.90
N HIS A 138 0.33 10.07 -7.38
CA HIS A 138 -0.01 9.67 -8.75
C HIS A 138 0.73 10.56 -9.76
N LEU A 139 1.55 9.90 -10.59
CA LEU A 139 2.38 10.46 -11.65
C LEU A 139 2.70 9.34 -12.64
N ARG A 140 2.62 9.62 -13.94
CA ARG A 140 2.99 8.62 -14.96
C ARG A 140 4.51 8.49 -15.10
N LEU A 141 5.06 7.28 -15.14
CA LEU A 141 6.51 7.10 -15.02
C LEU A 141 7.31 7.55 -16.24
N LEU A 142 7.24 6.83 -17.38
CA LEU A 142 8.16 7.04 -18.51
C LEU A 142 8.14 8.48 -19.04
N PRO A 143 6.99 9.15 -19.19
CA PRO A 143 6.95 10.54 -19.68
C PRO A 143 7.58 11.55 -18.70
N ASN A 144 7.81 11.14 -17.44
CA ASN A 144 8.34 11.99 -16.37
C ASN A 144 9.67 11.50 -15.80
N LEU A 145 10.23 10.40 -16.32
CA LEU A 145 11.39 9.74 -15.73
C LEU A 145 12.61 10.65 -15.67
N VAL A 146 12.91 11.36 -16.78
CA VAL A 146 14.04 12.30 -16.85
C VAL A 146 13.91 13.41 -15.81
N GLN A 147 12.71 13.99 -15.66
CA GLN A 147 12.48 15.05 -14.68
C GLN A 147 12.49 14.51 -13.24
N LEU A 148 11.96 13.30 -13.00
CA LEU A 148 12.09 12.65 -11.71
C LEU A 148 13.55 12.47 -11.32
N LYS A 149 14.40 11.93 -12.20
CA LYS A 149 15.84 11.78 -11.95
C LYS A 149 16.54 13.12 -11.71
N ARG A 150 16.08 14.21 -12.34
CA ARG A 150 16.60 15.56 -12.12
C ARG A 150 16.26 16.14 -10.73
N PHE A 151 15.05 15.89 -10.24
CA PHE A 151 14.57 16.49 -8.99
C PHE A 151 14.85 15.63 -7.75
N MET A 152 14.86 14.31 -7.90
CA MET A 152 15.13 13.37 -6.82
C MET A 152 16.63 13.26 -6.53
N LYS A 153 17.00 12.74 -5.35
CA LYS A 153 18.40 12.34 -5.09
C LYS A 153 18.83 11.23 -6.06
N SER A 154 20.12 11.17 -6.37
CA SER A 154 20.68 10.25 -7.37
C SER A 154 20.62 8.77 -6.98
N ASP A 155 20.59 8.46 -5.68
CA ASP A 155 20.53 7.10 -5.12
C ASP A 155 19.10 6.55 -5.01
N CYS A 156 18.11 7.25 -5.57
CA CYS A 156 16.69 6.94 -5.42
C CYS A 156 16.30 5.57 -5.98
N LYS A 157 15.59 4.79 -5.18
CA LYS A 157 14.96 3.53 -5.61
C LYS A 157 13.59 3.81 -6.19
N PHE A 158 13.30 3.25 -7.36
CA PHE A 158 11.99 3.37 -8.00
C PHE A 158 11.20 2.11 -7.72
N VAL A 159 10.02 2.27 -7.12
CA VAL A 159 9.11 1.21 -6.74
C VAL A 159 7.75 1.47 -7.36
N SER A 160 7.06 0.41 -7.77
CA SER A 160 5.67 0.50 -8.21
C SER A 160 4.84 -0.60 -7.55
N ILE A 161 3.55 -0.66 -7.90
CA ILE A 161 2.64 -1.69 -7.42
C ILE A 161 1.71 -2.13 -8.55
N LEU A 162 1.42 -3.42 -8.62
CA LEU A 162 0.46 -4.03 -9.53
C LEU A 162 -0.49 -4.95 -8.76
N ARG A 163 -1.55 -5.35 -9.44
CA ARG A 163 -2.57 -6.28 -8.99
C ARG A 163 -3.01 -7.14 -10.16
N GLU A 164 -3.53 -8.34 -9.90
CA GLU A 164 -4.11 -9.18 -10.93
C GLU A 164 -5.10 -8.37 -11.79
N PRO A 165 -4.95 -8.35 -13.12
CA PRO A 165 -5.66 -7.40 -13.98
C PRO A 165 -7.18 -7.49 -13.89
N SER A 166 -7.78 -8.69 -13.76
CA SER A 166 -9.24 -8.80 -13.63
C SER A 166 -9.76 -8.16 -12.33
N ALA A 167 -9.06 -8.38 -11.22
CA ALA A 167 -9.40 -7.84 -9.91
C ALA A 167 -9.15 -6.32 -9.82
N GLN A 168 -8.09 -5.84 -10.46
CA GLN A 168 -7.82 -4.41 -10.59
C GLN A 168 -8.90 -3.72 -11.42
N TRP A 169 -9.21 -4.27 -12.59
CA TRP A 169 -10.18 -3.72 -13.53
C TRP A 169 -11.57 -3.64 -12.92
N GLU A 170 -12.05 -4.71 -12.26
CA GLU A 170 -13.37 -4.71 -11.60
C GLU A 170 -13.44 -3.62 -10.51
N SER A 171 -12.33 -3.43 -9.77
CA SER A 171 -12.23 -2.35 -8.80
C SER A 171 -12.26 -0.95 -9.43
N ALA A 172 -11.59 -0.76 -10.56
CA ALA A 172 -11.53 0.50 -11.29
C ALA A 172 -12.86 0.83 -11.97
N PHE A 173 -13.47 -0.14 -12.64
CA PHE A 173 -14.76 -0.03 -13.32
C PHE A 173 -15.83 0.50 -12.36
N SER A 174 -15.91 -0.10 -11.16
CA SER A 174 -16.86 0.33 -10.15
C SER A 174 -16.47 1.69 -9.52
N PHE A 175 -15.20 1.86 -9.11
CA PHE A 175 -14.76 3.08 -8.40
C PHE A 175 -14.84 4.37 -9.23
N PHE A 176 -14.58 4.28 -10.54
CA PHE A 176 -14.63 5.43 -11.45
C PHE A 176 -16.00 5.60 -12.12
N GLY A 177 -16.99 4.77 -11.78
CA GLY A 177 -18.34 4.88 -12.34
C GLY A 177 -18.38 4.60 -13.84
N ALA A 178 -17.61 3.62 -14.32
CA ALA A 178 -17.48 3.31 -15.73
C ALA A 178 -18.83 2.97 -16.38
N ALA A 179 -19.68 2.20 -15.70
CA ALA A 179 -21.03 1.89 -16.17
C ALA A 179 -21.86 3.15 -16.50
N ARG A 180 -21.81 4.17 -15.64
CA ARG A 180 -22.50 5.45 -15.87
C ARG A 180 -21.85 6.24 -17.02
N SER A 181 -20.53 6.27 -17.06
CA SER A 181 -19.75 6.96 -18.10
C SER A 181 -19.97 6.37 -19.49
N MET A 182 -20.25 5.07 -19.56
CA MET A 182 -20.49 4.31 -20.79
C MET A 182 -21.98 4.08 -21.09
N HIS A 183 -22.88 4.76 -20.37
CA HIS A 183 -24.34 4.64 -20.50
C HIS A 183 -24.91 3.22 -20.32
N ILE A 184 -24.15 2.31 -19.72
CA ILE A 184 -24.54 0.91 -19.50
C ILE A 184 -25.73 0.83 -18.54
N ASN A 185 -25.73 1.65 -17.49
CA ASN A 185 -26.80 1.66 -16.49
C ASN A 185 -28.16 2.12 -17.04
N LYS A 186 -28.22 2.65 -18.26
CA LYS A 186 -29.47 3.01 -18.96
C LYS A 186 -30.04 1.87 -19.81
N VAL A 187 -29.23 0.87 -20.13
CA VAL A 187 -29.56 -0.20 -21.09
C VAL A 187 -29.47 -1.59 -20.46
N GLY A 188 -28.74 -1.74 -19.36
CA GLY A 188 -28.57 -3.01 -18.65
C GLY A 188 -29.88 -3.52 -18.03
N ARG A 189 -30.02 -4.86 -17.97
CA ARG A 189 -31.15 -5.58 -17.34
C ARG A 189 -31.08 -5.54 -15.80
N GLY A 190 -30.85 -4.37 -15.22
CA GLY A 190 -30.69 -4.14 -13.78
C GLY A 190 -29.53 -3.20 -13.45
N ASN A 191 -29.59 -2.53 -12.30
CA ASN A 191 -28.58 -1.56 -11.87
C ASN A 191 -27.54 -2.15 -10.88
N THR A 192 -27.29 -3.46 -10.95
CA THR A 192 -26.30 -4.14 -10.09
C THR A 192 -24.91 -4.08 -10.72
N SER A 193 -23.86 -4.17 -9.89
CA SER A 193 -22.47 -4.17 -10.39
C SER A 193 -22.20 -5.33 -11.36
N VAL A 194 -22.72 -6.52 -11.04
CA VAL A 194 -22.57 -7.73 -11.87
C VAL A 194 -23.29 -7.59 -13.22
N ALA A 195 -24.53 -7.08 -13.24
CA ALA A 195 -25.26 -6.86 -14.49
C ALA A 195 -24.55 -5.83 -15.38
N ASN A 196 -24.05 -4.73 -14.80
CA ASN A 196 -23.31 -3.72 -15.53
C ASN A 196 -22.01 -4.26 -16.14
N ILE A 197 -21.29 -5.13 -15.41
CA ILE A 197 -20.09 -5.80 -15.94
C ILE A 197 -20.46 -6.76 -17.08
N ALA A 198 -21.51 -7.58 -16.91
CA ALA A 198 -21.98 -8.48 -17.95
C ALA A 198 -22.39 -7.74 -19.23
N THR A 199 -23.09 -6.60 -19.11
CA THR A 199 -23.42 -5.74 -20.25
C THR A 199 -22.17 -5.15 -20.89
N PHE A 200 -21.19 -4.66 -20.12
CA PHE A 200 -19.92 -4.22 -20.71
C PHE A 200 -19.27 -5.34 -21.53
N LEU A 201 -19.19 -6.55 -20.95
CA LEU A 201 -18.51 -7.70 -21.56
C LEU A 201 -19.20 -8.26 -22.80
N SER A 202 -20.47 -7.92 -23.06
CA SER A 202 -21.15 -8.34 -24.29
C SER A 202 -20.63 -7.59 -25.52
N ASN A 203 -20.13 -6.36 -25.36
CA ASN A 203 -19.49 -5.59 -26.43
C ASN A 203 -18.52 -4.53 -25.86
N PRO A 204 -17.35 -4.94 -25.33
CA PRO A 204 -16.43 -4.06 -24.60
C PRO A 204 -16.02 -2.84 -25.40
N LYS A 205 -15.66 -3.02 -26.67
CA LYS A 205 -15.18 -1.95 -27.56
C LYS A 205 -16.27 -0.91 -27.82
N PHE A 206 -17.51 -1.33 -28.06
CA PHE A 206 -18.63 -0.41 -28.23
C PHE A 206 -18.82 0.46 -27.00
N TYR A 207 -19.02 -0.15 -25.81
CA TYR A 207 -19.27 0.61 -24.59
C TYR A 207 -18.08 1.48 -24.20
N TRP A 208 -16.86 0.97 -24.31
CA TRP A 208 -15.65 1.74 -24.02
C TRP A 208 -15.50 2.98 -24.93
N ASN A 209 -15.93 2.89 -26.20
CA ASN A 209 -15.94 4.02 -27.12
C ASN A 209 -16.97 5.10 -26.76
N THR A 210 -18.07 4.76 -26.09
CA THR A 210 -19.07 5.75 -25.65
C THR A 210 -18.57 6.68 -24.54
N ALA A 211 -17.57 6.25 -23.75
CA ALA A 211 -17.01 7.09 -22.71
C ALA A 211 -16.24 8.29 -23.31
N LYS A 212 -16.61 9.50 -22.90
CA LYS A 212 -16.03 10.79 -23.38
C LYS A 212 -14.60 11.08 -22.90
N GLY A 213 -13.97 10.18 -22.13
CA GLY A 213 -12.61 10.33 -21.60
C GLY A 213 -12.54 10.17 -20.08
N GLY A 214 -11.43 10.64 -19.49
CA GLY A 214 -11.20 10.64 -18.04
C GLY A 214 -10.95 9.25 -17.46
N HIS A 215 -10.89 9.19 -16.13
CA HIS A 215 -10.49 7.98 -15.38
C HIS A 215 -11.34 6.75 -15.74
N ALA A 216 -12.64 6.92 -15.94
CA ALA A 216 -13.54 5.83 -16.31
C ALA A 216 -13.13 5.16 -17.63
N LYS A 217 -12.67 5.94 -18.62
CA LYS A 217 -12.21 5.41 -19.92
C LYS A 217 -10.81 4.81 -19.81
N TYR A 218 -9.86 5.53 -19.19
CA TYR A 218 -8.46 5.12 -19.18
C TYR A 218 -8.18 3.93 -18.24
N TYR A 219 -8.91 3.79 -17.13
CA TYR A 219 -8.71 2.68 -16.19
C TYR A 219 -9.67 1.51 -16.41
N SER A 220 -10.42 1.51 -17.51
CA SER A 220 -11.23 0.37 -17.95
C SER A 220 -10.62 -0.35 -19.16
N ARG A 221 -9.39 -0.02 -19.55
CA ARG A 221 -8.63 -0.73 -20.58
C ARG A 221 -7.12 -0.53 -20.36
N ASN A 222 -6.41 -1.60 -20.01
CA ASN A 222 -4.97 -1.60 -19.71
C ASN A 222 -4.59 -0.50 -18.70
N GLY A 223 -5.38 -0.41 -17.62
CA GLY A 223 -5.34 0.70 -16.68
C GLY A 223 -4.07 0.77 -15.84
N GLN A 224 -3.38 -0.36 -15.65
CA GLN A 224 -2.11 -0.39 -14.92
C GLN A 224 -0.95 0.05 -15.82
N LEU A 225 -0.88 -0.44 -17.06
CA LEU A 225 0.12 -0.03 -18.05
C LEU A 225 0.02 1.46 -18.35
N PHE A 226 -1.20 2.01 -18.41
CA PHE A 226 -1.46 3.44 -18.60
C PHE A 226 -0.74 4.36 -17.60
N GLU A 227 -0.44 3.88 -16.39
CA GLU A 227 0.30 4.64 -15.38
C GLU A 227 1.80 4.77 -15.70
N PHE A 228 2.27 4.06 -16.71
CA PHE A 228 3.67 4.07 -17.12
C PHE A 228 3.90 4.76 -18.45
N THR A 229 2.86 4.93 -19.28
CA THR A 229 2.97 5.34 -20.70
C THR A 229 2.46 6.76 -20.98
N GLU A 230 2.61 7.21 -22.23
CA GLU A 230 2.16 8.51 -22.73
C GLU A 230 0.64 8.62 -22.93
N ASP A 231 0.14 9.84 -23.19
CA ASP A 231 -1.30 10.10 -23.34
C ASP A 231 -1.89 9.38 -24.54
N GLY A 232 -3.06 8.74 -24.35
CA GLY A 232 -3.79 8.09 -25.44
C GLY A 232 -3.18 6.76 -25.90
N ALA A 233 -2.10 6.30 -25.27
CA ALA A 233 -1.39 5.10 -25.65
C ALA A 233 -2.11 3.85 -25.10
N ILE A 234 -3.17 3.45 -25.79
CA ILE A 234 -3.72 2.11 -25.64
C ILE A 234 -2.84 1.21 -26.49
N HIS A 235 -2.03 0.40 -25.81
CA HIS A 235 -1.14 -0.52 -26.46
C HIS A 235 -1.84 -1.88 -26.55
N ASP A 236 -2.27 -2.23 -27.75
CA ASP A 236 -2.82 -3.57 -28.04
C ASP A 236 -1.77 -4.48 -28.71
N TYR A 237 -0.65 -3.91 -29.18
CA TYR A 237 0.41 -4.64 -29.85
C TYR A 237 1.42 -5.18 -28.85
N GLU A 238 1.55 -6.51 -28.80
CA GLU A 238 2.41 -7.22 -27.86
C GLU A 238 3.87 -6.76 -27.89
N ASP A 239 4.47 -6.59 -29.07
CA ASP A 239 5.86 -6.12 -29.20
C ASP A 239 6.08 -4.76 -28.54
N THR A 240 5.16 -3.82 -28.76
CA THR A 240 5.21 -2.49 -28.13
C THR A 240 5.09 -2.60 -26.62
N VAL A 241 4.20 -3.47 -26.12
CA VAL A 241 4.04 -3.70 -24.68
C VAL A 241 5.30 -4.30 -24.09
N ASN A 242 5.89 -5.29 -24.74
CA ASN A 242 7.13 -5.94 -24.32
C ASN A 242 8.31 -4.95 -24.28
N ASP A 243 8.41 -4.03 -25.23
CA ASP A 243 9.44 -2.99 -25.21
C ASP A 243 9.24 -1.97 -24.09
N ILE A 244 8.00 -1.63 -23.78
CA ILE A 244 7.67 -0.82 -22.60
C ILE A 244 8.06 -1.57 -21.32
N ILE A 245 7.73 -2.86 -21.21
CA ILE A 245 8.09 -3.69 -20.06
C ILE A 245 9.61 -3.72 -19.86
N LYS A 246 10.40 -3.92 -20.93
CA LYS A 246 11.87 -3.86 -20.87
C LYS A 246 12.36 -2.51 -20.34
N GLN A 247 11.80 -1.39 -20.82
CA GLN A 247 12.15 -0.06 -20.31
C GLN A 247 11.80 0.11 -18.83
N LEU A 248 10.68 -0.45 -18.38
CA LEU A 248 10.28 -0.42 -16.98
C LEU A 248 11.21 -1.26 -16.11
N ASP A 249 11.61 -2.44 -16.56
CA ASP A 249 12.51 -3.35 -15.85
C ASP A 249 13.90 -2.72 -15.62
N LEU A 250 14.38 -1.90 -16.56
CA LEU A 250 15.63 -1.13 -16.42
C LEU A 250 15.58 -0.04 -15.34
N HIS A 251 14.40 0.34 -14.86
CA HIS A 251 14.23 1.50 -13.99
C HIS A 251 13.56 1.17 -12.66
N LEU A 252 12.61 0.24 -12.65
CA LEU A 252 11.91 -0.21 -11.46
C LEU A 252 12.77 -1.22 -10.69
N HIS A 253 13.14 -0.84 -9.48
CA HIS A 253 13.94 -1.70 -8.60
C HIS A 253 13.08 -2.80 -7.96
N LEU A 254 11.81 -2.50 -7.70
CA LEU A 254 10.82 -3.43 -7.16
C LEU A 254 9.42 -3.07 -7.67
N VAL A 255 8.65 -4.08 -8.06
CA VAL A 255 7.21 -3.93 -8.30
C VAL A 255 6.49 -4.81 -7.29
N VAL A 256 5.75 -4.16 -6.38
CA VAL A 256 4.93 -4.84 -5.39
C VAL A 256 3.75 -5.51 -6.08
N ILE A 257 3.47 -6.76 -5.74
CA ILE A 257 2.27 -7.47 -6.21
C ILE A 257 1.26 -7.52 -5.08
N THR A 258 0.04 -7.03 -5.32
CA THR A 258 -1.01 -6.90 -4.29
C THR A 258 -1.36 -8.24 -3.66
N GLU A 259 -1.35 -9.31 -4.44
CA GLU A 259 -1.61 -10.69 -4.04
C GLU A 259 -0.51 -11.25 -3.13
N TYR A 260 0.72 -10.74 -3.25
CA TYR A 260 1.91 -11.14 -2.50
C TYR A 260 2.50 -9.93 -1.75
N PHE A 261 1.61 -9.16 -1.10
CA PHE A 261 1.97 -7.86 -0.53
C PHE A 261 2.98 -8.00 0.62
N ASP A 262 2.81 -9.01 1.48
CA ASP A 262 3.73 -9.24 2.61
C ASP A 262 5.12 -9.64 2.10
N GLU A 263 5.17 -10.55 1.14
CA GLU A 263 6.40 -11.00 0.46
C GLU A 263 7.11 -9.81 -0.19
N SER A 264 6.36 -8.97 -0.90
CA SER A 264 6.86 -7.75 -1.52
C SER A 264 7.42 -6.76 -0.49
N LEU A 265 6.85 -6.67 0.70
CA LEU A 265 7.34 -5.80 1.76
C LEU A 265 8.65 -6.30 2.39
N ILE A 266 8.88 -7.61 2.46
CA ILE A 266 10.19 -8.14 2.84
C ILE A 266 11.27 -7.72 1.83
N LEU A 267 10.96 -7.81 0.54
CA LEU A 267 11.88 -7.31 -0.50
C LEU A 267 12.10 -5.79 -0.39
N LEU A 268 11.06 -5.00 -0.11
CA LEU A 268 11.20 -3.56 0.12
C LEU A 268 12.09 -3.27 1.33
N LYS A 269 11.87 -3.98 2.45
CA LYS A 269 12.69 -3.89 3.66
C LYS A 269 14.16 -4.09 3.33
N ASN A 270 14.47 -5.15 2.59
CA ASN A 270 15.86 -5.49 2.25
C ASN A 270 16.44 -4.50 1.23
N LEU A 271 15.68 -4.10 0.20
CA LEU A 271 16.07 -3.09 -0.79
C LEU A 271 16.42 -1.74 -0.14
N MET A 272 15.67 -1.35 0.89
CA MET A 272 15.84 -0.07 1.57
C MET A 272 16.66 -0.17 2.86
N ASN A 273 17.06 -1.38 3.25
CA ASN A 273 17.69 -1.67 4.52
C ASN A 273 16.91 -1.05 5.72
N TRP A 274 15.61 -1.31 5.73
CA TRP A 274 14.67 -0.87 6.76
C TRP A 274 14.50 -1.94 7.85
N SER A 275 13.96 -1.53 8.99
CA SER A 275 13.54 -2.47 10.04
C SER A 275 12.15 -3.06 9.72
N PHE A 276 11.79 -4.18 10.35
CA PHE A 276 10.42 -4.71 10.23
C PHE A 276 9.37 -3.67 10.66
N ARG A 277 9.66 -2.89 11.71
CA ARG A 277 8.77 -1.83 12.21
C ARG A 277 8.45 -0.77 11.16
N ASP A 278 9.34 -0.53 10.20
CA ASP A 278 9.13 0.46 9.15
C ASP A 278 8.07 0.03 8.13
N ILE A 279 7.96 -1.29 7.90
CA ILE A 279 7.05 -1.89 6.92
C ILE A 279 5.72 -2.39 7.51
N ILE A 280 5.53 -2.37 8.83
CA ILE A 280 4.25 -2.70 9.49
C ILE A 280 3.13 -1.83 8.91
N TYR A 281 1.99 -2.42 8.60
CA TYR A 281 0.93 -1.70 7.91
C TYR A 281 -0.45 -2.10 8.39
N VAL A 282 -1.42 -1.32 7.93
CA VAL A 282 -2.83 -1.57 8.10
C VAL A 282 -3.45 -1.40 6.72
N LYS A 283 -4.30 -2.34 6.30
CA LYS A 283 -4.97 -2.27 4.99
C LYS A 283 -5.80 -0.98 4.92
N LYS A 284 -5.58 -0.15 3.90
CA LYS A 284 -6.32 1.10 3.70
C LYS A 284 -7.15 1.03 2.41
N ASN A 285 -8.42 1.42 2.49
CA ASN A 285 -9.33 1.46 1.35
C ASN A 285 -9.45 0.10 0.63
N ALA A 286 -9.45 -0.99 1.40
CA ALA A 286 -9.87 -2.29 0.90
C ALA A 286 -11.40 -2.32 0.84
N ARG A 287 -11.97 -2.93 -0.21
CA ARG A 287 -13.42 -3.11 -0.30
C ARG A 287 -13.82 -4.29 0.56
N VAL A 288 -14.96 -4.17 1.24
CA VAL A 288 -15.58 -5.29 1.96
C VAL A 288 -16.33 -6.18 0.96
N THR A 289 -17.03 -5.54 0.02
CA THR A 289 -17.85 -6.22 -0.99
C THR A 289 -17.19 -6.16 -2.36
N HIS A 290 -17.08 -7.32 -3.00
CA HIS A 290 -16.61 -7.47 -4.38
C HIS A 290 -17.78 -7.86 -5.29
N SER A 291 -17.73 -7.46 -6.56
CA SER A 291 -18.67 -7.98 -7.54
C SER A 291 -18.42 -9.48 -7.72
N ASN A 292 -19.44 -10.32 -7.54
CA ASN A 292 -19.32 -11.75 -7.74
C ASN A 292 -19.35 -12.05 -9.26
N ILE A 293 -18.18 -11.95 -9.90
CA ILE A 293 -17.97 -12.24 -11.32
C ILE A 293 -17.47 -13.67 -11.51
N THR A 294 -17.93 -14.35 -12.56
CA THR A 294 -17.53 -15.72 -12.89
C THR A 294 -16.10 -15.77 -13.43
N GLU A 295 -15.46 -16.93 -13.44
CA GLU A 295 -14.13 -17.07 -14.05
C GLU A 295 -14.17 -16.80 -15.55
N GLU A 296 -15.23 -17.20 -16.25
CA GLU A 296 -15.42 -16.87 -17.67
C GLU A 296 -15.44 -15.34 -17.90
N GLN A 297 -16.09 -14.59 -17.01
CA GLN A 297 -16.07 -13.13 -17.06
C GLN A 297 -14.68 -12.58 -16.75
N ARG A 298 -13.93 -13.19 -15.83
CA ARG A 298 -12.54 -12.79 -15.55
C ARG A 298 -11.66 -12.99 -16.76
N GLU A 299 -11.75 -14.12 -17.46
CA GLU A 299 -10.98 -14.36 -18.68
C GLU A 299 -11.28 -13.32 -19.76
N LYS A 300 -12.55 -13.01 -20.02
CA LYS A 300 -12.93 -11.92 -20.93
C LYS A 300 -12.35 -10.56 -20.52
N ILE A 301 -12.26 -10.31 -19.21
CA ILE A 301 -11.60 -9.09 -18.69
C ILE A 301 -10.07 -9.16 -18.91
N ARG A 302 -9.43 -10.31 -18.72
CA ARG A 302 -7.98 -10.49 -18.96
C ARG A 302 -7.65 -10.31 -20.44
N GLU A 303 -8.42 -10.91 -21.34
CA GLU A 303 -8.31 -10.72 -22.79
C GLU A 303 -8.44 -9.25 -23.18
N TRP A 304 -9.46 -8.56 -22.64
CA TRP A 304 -9.67 -7.13 -22.87
C TRP A 304 -8.52 -6.25 -22.35
N ASN A 305 -7.80 -6.72 -21.32
CA ASN A 305 -6.67 -6.03 -20.71
C ASN A 305 -5.34 -6.79 -20.93
N SER A 306 -5.13 -7.32 -22.14
CA SER A 306 -3.97 -8.17 -22.47
C SER A 306 -2.62 -7.52 -22.17
N ALA A 307 -2.49 -6.21 -22.33
CA ALA A 307 -1.25 -5.51 -22.03
C ALA A 307 -0.95 -5.45 -20.52
N ASP A 308 -1.98 -5.29 -19.68
CA ASP A 308 -1.84 -5.41 -18.23
C ASP A 308 -1.50 -6.85 -17.82
N ILE A 309 -1.95 -7.86 -18.57
CA ILE A 309 -1.59 -9.26 -18.34
C ILE A 309 -0.11 -9.51 -18.61
N LEU A 310 0.42 -9.04 -19.74
CA LEU A 310 1.85 -9.12 -20.05
C LEU A 310 2.69 -8.43 -18.97
N LEU A 311 2.28 -7.22 -18.57
CA LEU A 311 2.94 -6.43 -17.53
C LEU A 311 2.94 -7.16 -16.17
N TYR A 312 1.77 -7.65 -15.74
CA TYR A 312 1.61 -8.35 -14.48
C TYR A 312 2.43 -9.64 -14.46
N ASN A 313 2.35 -10.46 -15.52
CA ASN A 313 3.06 -11.72 -15.61
C ASN A 313 4.58 -11.53 -15.55
N HIS A 314 5.11 -10.51 -16.23
CA HIS A 314 6.53 -10.16 -16.15
C HIS A 314 6.95 -9.82 -14.72
N PHE A 315 6.29 -8.85 -14.10
CA PHE A 315 6.70 -8.38 -12.76
C PHE A 315 6.36 -9.36 -11.63
N ASN A 316 5.38 -10.24 -11.81
CA ASN A 316 5.15 -11.36 -10.90
C ASN A 316 6.31 -12.36 -10.98
N ARG A 317 6.79 -12.72 -12.19
CA ARG A 317 7.98 -13.57 -12.34
C ARG A 317 9.22 -12.93 -11.71
N THR A 318 9.47 -11.64 -11.95
CA THR A 318 10.63 -10.98 -11.36
C THR A 318 10.52 -10.83 -9.84
N LEU A 319 9.31 -10.71 -9.28
CA LEU A 319 9.09 -10.79 -7.84
C LEU A 319 9.58 -12.14 -7.28
N TRP A 320 9.10 -13.25 -7.86
CA TRP A 320 9.47 -14.58 -7.39
C TRP A 320 10.96 -14.89 -7.59
N GLN A 321 11.57 -14.39 -8.66
CA GLN A 321 13.02 -14.46 -8.84
C GLN A 321 13.75 -13.74 -7.70
N LYS A 322 13.35 -12.50 -7.38
CA LYS A 322 13.96 -11.73 -6.27
C LYS A 322 13.76 -12.41 -4.91
N ILE A 323 12.65 -13.11 -4.71
CA ILE A 323 12.41 -13.92 -3.50
C ILE A 323 13.39 -15.09 -3.45
N ALA A 324 13.52 -15.84 -4.55
CA ALA A 324 14.45 -16.96 -4.65
C ALA A 324 15.90 -16.52 -4.40
N ASP A 325 16.30 -15.35 -4.92
CA ASP A 325 17.64 -14.78 -4.75
C ASP A 325 17.99 -14.43 -3.29
N GLN A 326 17.00 -14.23 -2.41
CA GLN A 326 17.23 -14.00 -0.97
C GLN A 326 17.57 -15.31 -0.22
N GLY A 327 17.24 -16.46 -0.81
CA GLY A 327 17.46 -17.79 -0.23
C GLY A 327 16.64 -18.05 1.03
N ALA A 328 17.08 -19.03 1.83
CA ALA A 328 16.33 -19.57 2.97
C ALA A 328 16.07 -18.56 4.11
N SER A 329 16.72 -17.39 4.12
CA SER A 329 16.46 -16.35 5.10
C SER A 329 15.10 -15.67 4.87
N PHE A 330 14.60 -15.66 3.62
CA PHE A 330 13.36 -14.98 3.25
C PHE A 330 12.16 -15.52 4.02
N ASP A 331 11.99 -16.85 4.09
CA ASP A 331 10.85 -17.46 4.77
C ASP A 331 10.86 -17.17 6.29
N ARG A 332 12.06 -17.05 6.88
CA ARG A 332 12.21 -16.67 8.28
C ARG A 332 11.80 -15.23 8.50
N ASP A 333 12.25 -14.31 7.64
CA ASP A 333 11.89 -12.89 7.67
C ASP A 333 10.38 -12.72 7.46
N LEU A 334 9.78 -13.47 6.53
CA LEU A 334 8.34 -13.42 6.26
C LEU A 334 7.50 -13.90 7.44
N ARG A 335 7.88 -15.02 8.08
CA ARG A 335 7.21 -15.48 9.32
C ARG A 335 7.32 -14.44 10.42
N THR A 336 8.54 -13.95 10.66
CA THR A 336 8.80 -12.91 11.67
C THR A 336 7.94 -11.66 11.42
N PHE A 337 7.85 -11.22 10.17
CA PHE A 337 7.03 -10.07 9.80
C PHE A 337 5.54 -10.30 10.05
N ARG A 338 5.00 -11.46 9.66
CA ARG A 338 3.59 -11.80 9.90
C ARG A 338 3.27 -11.92 11.39
N ASP A 339 4.20 -12.39 12.19
CA ASP A 339 4.06 -12.47 13.65
C ASP A 339 4.03 -11.06 14.25
N LEU A 340 4.95 -10.18 13.84
CA LEU A 340 4.97 -8.78 14.26
C LEU A 340 3.71 -8.03 13.83
N MET A 341 3.17 -8.29 12.63
CA MET A 341 1.90 -7.71 12.18
C MET A 341 0.75 -8.08 13.14
N ARG A 342 0.70 -9.33 13.62
CA ARG A 342 -0.30 -9.77 14.61
C ARG A 342 -0.11 -9.08 15.97
N VAL A 343 1.14 -9.01 16.44
CA VAL A 343 1.48 -8.33 17.70
C VAL A 343 1.07 -6.85 17.65
N TYR A 344 1.49 -6.12 16.62
CA TYR A 344 1.14 -4.70 16.49
C TYR A 344 -0.36 -4.46 16.26
N SER A 345 -1.06 -5.40 15.61
CA SER A 345 -2.51 -5.32 15.47
C SER A 345 -3.21 -5.40 16.82
N ALA A 346 -2.81 -6.34 17.68
CA ALA A 346 -3.32 -6.48 19.04
C ALA A 346 -2.92 -5.28 19.92
N GLU A 347 -1.63 -4.91 19.92
CA GLU A 347 -1.10 -3.82 20.73
C GLU A 347 -1.79 -2.49 20.41
N CYS A 348 -2.02 -2.20 19.13
CA CYS A 348 -2.63 -0.95 18.71
C CYS A 348 -4.17 -0.97 18.71
N GLY A 349 -4.81 -2.08 19.10
CA GLY A 349 -6.27 -2.21 19.10
C GLY A 349 -6.85 -1.98 17.70
N ILE A 350 -6.25 -2.61 16.70
CA ILE A 350 -6.67 -2.48 15.31
C ILE A 350 -7.87 -3.39 15.07
N GLU A 351 -9.03 -2.77 14.84
CA GLU A 351 -10.25 -3.46 14.43
C GLU A 351 -10.71 -2.97 13.05
N ASP A 352 -11.10 -3.94 12.23
CA ASP A 352 -11.71 -3.68 10.94
C ASP A 352 -13.15 -3.18 11.14
N ASN A 353 -13.40 -1.91 10.82
CA ASN A 353 -14.73 -1.33 10.78
C ASN A 353 -15.18 -1.11 9.33
N GLU A 354 -16.49 -1.07 9.09
CA GLU A 354 -17.03 -0.75 7.76
C GLU A 354 -17.42 0.73 7.66
N ALA A 355 -17.05 1.38 6.56
CA ALA A 355 -17.52 2.73 6.24
C ALA A 355 -17.94 2.82 4.77
N ALA A 356 -19.01 3.59 4.49
CA ALA A 356 -19.45 3.84 3.13
C ALA A 356 -18.58 4.91 2.44
N ARG A 357 -18.08 4.64 1.23
CA ARG A 357 -17.36 5.60 0.39
C ARG A 357 -17.76 5.44 -1.09
N LYS A 358 -18.28 6.50 -1.70
CA LYS A 358 -18.76 6.49 -3.11
C LYS A 358 -19.71 5.33 -3.43
N GLY A 359 -20.64 5.03 -2.52
CA GLY A 359 -21.62 3.93 -2.70
C GLY A 359 -21.06 2.51 -2.50
N GLN A 360 -19.83 2.35 -2.02
CA GLN A 360 -19.24 1.06 -1.66
C GLN A 360 -18.94 0.97 -0.16
N LYS A 361 -19.09 -0.22 0.42
CA LYS A 361 -18.57 -0.53 1.75
C LYS A 361 -17.06 -0.76 1.70
N MET A 362 -16.32 0.05 2.44
CA MET A 362 -14.88 0.01 2.54
C MET A 362 -14.46 -0.37 3.95
N LEU A 363 -13.39 -1.17 4.07
CA LEU A 363 -12.68 -1.34 5.34
C LEU A 363 -12.08 0.01 5.74
N ARG A 364 -12.53 0.49 6.91
CA ARG A 364 -11.96 1.61 7.63
C ARG A 364 -11.40 1.07 8.93
N VAL A 365 -10.10 1.20 9.10
CA VAL A 365 -9.48 0.74 10.35
C VAL A 365 -9.63 1.82 11.41
N GLY A 366 -10.37 1.48 12.45
CA GLY A 366 -10.56 2.30 13.64
C GLY A 366 -9.43 2.07 14.65
N HIS A 367 -9.15 3.08 15.47
CA HIS A 367 -8.32 2.93 16.67
C HIS A 367 -9.26 2.56 17.81
N VAL A 368 -9.12 1.37 18.39
CA VAL A 368 -9.86 0.94 19.57
C VAL A 368 -8.91 0.94 20.76
N THR A 369 -8.61 2.16 21.24
CA THR A 369 -8.31 2.55 22.63
C THR A 369 -7.31 1.77 23.52
N SER A 370 -6.65 0.70 23.11
CA SER A 370 -5.77 -0.07 24.02
C SER A 370 -4.39 0.57 24.23
N ASN A 371 -3.79 1.18 23.19
CA ASN A 371 -2.49 1.84 23.29
C ASN A 371 -2.46 3.18 22.56
N ASN A 372 -2.14 4.25 23.30
CA ASN A 372 -2.13 5.63 22.81
C ASN A 372 -0.76 6.08 22.26
N SER A 373 0.15 5.13 21.97
CA SER A 373 1.48 5.44 21.46
C SER A 373 1.43 6.23 20.14
N VAL A 374 2.42 7.10 19.94
CA VAL A 374 2.57 7.87 18.69
C VAL A 374 2.66 6.91 17.49
N PHE A 375 3.26 5.74 17.67
CA PHE A 375 3.34 4.72 16.63
C PHE A 375 1.95 4.20 16.24
N CYS A 376 1.14 3.75 17.20
CA CYS A 376 -0.20 3.23 16.94
C CYS A 376 -1.10 4.28 16.29
N LYS A 377 -1.11 5.52 16.80
CA LYS A 377 -1.82 6.66 16.18
C LYS A 377 -1.45 6.85 14.71
N ARG A 378 -0.15 6.76 14.39
CA ARG A 378 0.35 6.93 13.02
C ARG A 378 0.05 5.73 12.13
N LEU A 379 0.09 4.52 12.68
CA LEU A 379 -0.19 3.28 11.96
C LEU A 379 -1.65 3.24 11.47
N VAL A 380 -2.60 3.64 12.34
CA VAL A 380 -4.03 3.64 12.02
C VAL A 380 -4.51 4.90 11.30
N SER A 381 -3.73 5.99 11.33
CA SER A 381 -4.10 7.22 10.62
C SER A 381 -4.35 7.00 9.13
N GLU A 382 -5.29 7.75 8.58
CA GLU A 382 -5.52 7.79 7.13
C GLU A 382 -4.29 8.37 6.42
N ASN A 383 -3.94 7.81 5.27
CA ASN A 383 -2.75 8.24 4.53
C ASN A 383 -2.73 9.76 4.25
N TYR A 384 -3.89 10.34 3.93
CA TYR A 384 -3.99 11.77 3.62
C TYR A 384 -3.68 12.66 4.82
N GLU A 385 -3.89 12.21 6.06
CA GLU A 385 -3.53 12.98 7.25
C GLU A 385 -2.01 13.10 7.37
N THR A 386 -1.29 11.99 7.17
CA THR A 386 0.17 12.00 7.14
C THR A 386 0.68 12.84 5.96
N THR A 387 0.04 12.75 4.79
CA THR A 387 0.38 13.62 3.64
C THR A 387 0.20 15.10 3.96
N LYS A 388 -0.93 15.52 4.56
CA LYS A 388 -1.16 16.91 4.97
C LYS A 388 -0.07 17.41 5.91
N MET A 389 0.37 16.59 6.86
CA MET A 389 1.43 16.95 7.80
C MET A 389 2.80 17.10 7.13
N ILE A 390 3.14 16.21 6.19
CA ILE A 390 4.33 16.37 5.34
C ILE A 390 4.26 17.69 4.58
N MET A 391 3.13 17.95 3.91
CA MET A 391 2.95 19.15 3.09
C MET A 391 3.00 20.43 3.93
N ALA A 392 2.36 20.43 5.11
CA ALA A 392 2.41 21.55 6.04
C ALA A 392 3.84 21.84 6.49
N ARG A 393 4.60 20.79 6.87
CA ARG A 393 6.01 20.92 7.26
C ARG A 393 6.87 21.54 6.15
N GLN A 394 6.70 21.10 4.90
CA GLN A 394 7.45 21.67 3.78
C GLN A 394 7.01 23.10 3.45
N ARG A 395 5.72 23.42 3.52
CA ARG A 395 5.22 24.79 3.27
C ARG A 395 5.84 25.84 4.19
N LEU A 396 6.14 25.47 5.44
CA LEU A 396 6.73 26.41 6.40
C LEU A 396 8.09 26.92 5.94
N GLY A 397 8.84 26.17 5.12
CA GLY A 397 10.12 26.60 4.54
C GLY A 397 11.20 26.89 5.59
N ALA A 398 12.48 26.68 5.27
CA ALA A 398 13.65 27.15 6.05
C ALA A 398 13.79 26.77 7.56
N LEU A 399 12.86 26.05 8.21
CA LEU A 399 12.99 25.67 9.63
C LEU A 399 13.92 24.45 9.82
N CYS A 400 15.20 24.59 9.51
CA CYS A 400 16.23 23.67 9.94
C CYS A 400 16.80 24.14 11.28
N GLY A 401 16.60 23.37 12.36
CA GLY A 401 17.25 23.64 13.66
C GLY A 401 16.41 23.48 14.92
N VAL A 402 15.08 23.33 14.82
CA VAL A 402 14.26 23.07 16.01
C VAL A 402 14.53 21.63 16.50
N LYS A 403 15.31 21.54 17.58
CA LYS A 403 15.59 20.31 18.35
C LYS A 403 14.29 19.56 18.63
N ARG A 404 14.40 18.24 18.82
CA ARG A 404 13.34 17.22 18.98
C ARG A 404 12.21 17.54 19.99
N SER A 405 12.25 18.64 20.74
CA SER A 405 11.52 18.83 21.99
C SER A 405 10.25 19.69 21.93
N LYS A 406 9.85 20.31 20.82
CA LYS A 406 8.61 21.13 20.79
C LYS A 406 7.86 21.09 19.46
N VAL A 407 7.29 19.94 19.11
CA VAL A 407 6.05 19.88 18.32
C VAL A 407 5.32 18.62 18.80
N ILE A 408 4.53 18.79 19.87
CA ILE A 408 3.57 17.79 20.38
C ILE A 408 2.36 17.76 19.45
#